data_AF-A0A2P2IFX8-F1
#
_entry.id   AF-A0A2P2IFX8-F1
#
_cell.length_a   1.000
_cell.length_b   1.000
_cell.length_c   1.000
_cell.angle_alpha   90.00
_cell.angle_beta   90.00
_cell.angle_gamma   90.00
#
_symmetry.space_group_name_H-M   'P 1'
#
loop_
_entity.id
_entity.type
_entity.pdbx_description
1 polymer ?
#
loop_
_entity_poly.entity_id
_entity_poly.type
_entity_poly.pdbx_seq_one_letter_code
_entity_poly.pdbx_strand_id
1 'polypeptide(L)'
;ILLTIMADNSKDGLSEKDIWGDSADAKMMDESEHEQIVGKSAAEIGSQTRMLETNIRIMKQDKQRLEHEHRSMDAKIKENKDKVKMNKQLPYLVANVVEISDLEDDEAEEDGAAVDEHAQKKGKCVVIKTTTRQTIFLPVVGLVPVEELTPGDLVGVNKDSYLILDKLPEEYDSRVKAFEVDEKPTEDYSDIGGLDKQIEELREAVVLPMTHPERFVAIGIQPPKGVMLFGPPGTGKTLLARACAAKTNACFLKITAPQLV
;
A
#
# COMPACT_ATOMS: atom_id res chain seq x y z
N ILE A 1 8.26 11.34 9.14
CA ILE A 1 7.03 11.17 8.32
C ILE A 1 6.53 9.72 8.31
N LEU A 2 7.31 8.69 8.66
CA LEU A 2 6.82 7.30 8.76
C LEU A 2 6.61 6.73 10.19
N LEU A 3 6.82 7.52 11.25
CA LEU A 3 6.75 7.01 12.64
C LEU A 3 5.53 7.51 13.44
N THR A 4 4.62 8.25 12.81
CA THR A 4 3.42 8.79 13.48
C THR A 4 2.13 8.07 13.08
N ILE A 5 2.15 7.23 12.04
CA ILE A 5 0.93 6.60 11.50
C ILE A 5 0.57 5.28 12.23
N MET A 6 1.46 4.74 13.07
CA MET A 6 1.22 3.46 13.78
C MET A 6 0.51 3.59 15.14
N ALA A 7 0.11 4.79 15.56
CA ALA A 7 -0.56 5.00 16.85
C ALA A 7 -2.09 5.18 16.75
N ASP A 8 -2.67 5.29 15.55
CA ASP A 8 -4.07 5.70 15.36
C ASP A 8 -5.09 4.56 15.26
N ASN A 9 -4.76 3.33 15.67
CA ASN A 9 -5.71 2.21 15.64
C ASN A 9 -6.32 1.87 17.00
N SER A 10 -6.40 2.87 17.88
CA SER A 10 -7.16 2.76 19.13
C SER A 10 -8.06 3.96 19.32
N LYS A 11 -9.37 3.71 19.22
CA LYS A 11 -10.51 4.59 19.54
C LYS A 11 -11.14 5.35 18.37
N ASP A 12 -11.68 4.62 17.39
CA ASP A 12 -12.87 5.10 16.67
C ASP A 12 -14.13 4.71 17.46
N GLY A 13 -14.27 5.32 18.64
CA GLY A 13 -15.59 5.65 19.15
C GLY A 13 -15.78 7.10 18.77
N LEU A 14 -16.80 7.42 17.96
CA LEU A 14 -17.16 8.82 17.67
C LEU A 14 -17.06 9.62 18.97
N SER A 15 -16.22 10.64 18.97
CA SER A 15 -16.06 11.45 20.18
C SER A 15 -17.38 12.15 20.44
N GLU A 16 -17.68 12.42 21.71
CA GLU A 16 -18.92 13.10 22.11
C GLU A 16 -19.07 14.47 21.40
N LYS A 17 -17.96 15.04 20.90
CA LYS A 17 -17.91 16.26 20.09
C LYS A 17 -18.30 16.08 18.62
N ASP A 18 -18.15 14.89 18.05
CA ASP A 18 -18.51 14.63 16.66
C ASP A 18 -20.01 14.31 16.51
N ILE A 19 -20.63 13.84 17.59
CA ILE A 19 -22.07 13.54 17.66
C ILE A 19 -22.89 14.82 17.84
N TRP A 20 -22.36 15.77 18.61
CA TRP A 20 -22.97 17.08 18.84
C TRP A 20 -22.14 18.12 18.10
N GLY A 21 -22.50 18.39 16.85
CA GLY A 21 -21.86 19.40 16.01
C GLY A 21 -21.59 20.72 16.73
N ASP A 22 -20.64 21.48 16.19
CA ASP A 22 -20.11 22.70 16.81
C ASP A 22 -21.22 23.62 17.32
N SER A 23 -20.95 24.41 18.36
CA SER A 23 -21.97 25.16 19.13
C SER A 23 -22.85 26.11 18.31
N ALA A 24 -22.49 26.37 17.05
CA ALA A 24 -23.30 27.09 16.07
C ALA A 24 -24.48 26.27 15.52
N ASP A 25 -24.30 24.98 15.24
CA ASP A 25 -25.37 24.08 14.78
C ASP A 25 -26.39 23.83 15.89
N ALA A 26 -25.91 23.70 17.14
CA ALA A 26 -26.77 23.62 18.32
C ALA A 26 -27.64 24.87 18.49
N LYS A 27 -27.12 26.07 18.22
CA LYS A 27 -27.88 27.33 18.29
C LYS A 27 -28.89 27.48 17.17
N MET A 28 -28.58 27.07 15.94
CA MET A 28 -29.54 27.10 14.83
C MET A 28 -30.67 26.08 15.00
N MET A 29 -30.39 24.92 15.60
CA MET A 29 -31.43 23.96 15.97
C MET A 29 -32.33 24.51 17.08
N ASP A 30 -31.77 25.11 18.13
CA ASP A 30 -32.51 25.67 19.27
C ASP A 30 -33.48 26.79 18.85
N GLU A 31 -33.08 27.67 17.93
CA GLU A 31 -33.92 28.77 17.43
C GLU A 31 -35.10 28.27 16.57
N SER A 32 -34.86 27.22 15.76
CA SER A 32 -35.89 26.58 14.92
C SER A 32 -36.88 25.73 15.72
N GLU A 33 -36.43 25.09 16.81
CA GLU A 33 -37.29 24.32 17.71
C GLU A 33 -38.13 25.24 18.60
N HIS A 34 -37.55 26.36 19.06
CA HIS A 34 -38.30 27.38 19.82
C HIS A 34 -39.48 27.96 19.02
N GLU A 35 -39.31 28.23 17.72
CA GLU A 35 -40.41 28.72 16.89
C GLU A 35 -41.52 27.66 16.68
N GLN A 36 -41.14 26.38 16.61
CA GLN A 36 -42.10 25.26 16.54
C GLN A 36 -42.83 24.98 17.86
N ILE A 37 -42.23 25.32 19.01
CA ILE A 37 -42.83 25.17 20.34
C ILE A 37 -43.84 26.29 20.61
N VAL A 38 -43.59 27.50 20.12
CA VAL A 38 -44.49 28.66 20.29
C VAL A 38 -45.82 28.48 19.52
N GLY A 39 -45.82 27.71 18.43
CA GLY A 39 -47.01 27.47 17.59
C GLY A 39 -47.91 26.28 18.00
N LYS A 40 -47.51 25.45 18.97
CA LYS A 40 -48.21 24.20 19.33
C LYS A 40 -48.92 24.31 20.69
N SER A 41 -50.03 23.59 20.85
CA SER A 41 -50.75 23.58 22.13
C SER A 41 -49.98 22.81 23.21
N ALA A 42 -50.16 23.17 24.49
CA ALA A 42 -49.51 22.48 25.61
C ALA A 42 -49.80 20.96 25.66
N ALA A 43 -50.94 20.52 25.11
CA ALA A 43 -51.29 19.11 24.99
C ALA A 43 -50.48 18.38 23.90
N GLU A 44 -50.18 19.06 22.79
CA GLU A 44 -49.35 18.51 21.70
C GLU A 44 -47.89 18.40 22.12
N ILE A 45 -47.36 19.39 22.85
CA ILE A 45 -46.01 19.34 23.41
C ILE A 45 -45.87 18.14 24.37
N GLY A 46 -46.84 17.93 25.26
CA GLY A 46 -46.83 16.78 26.18
C GLY A 46 -46.94 15.42 25.47
N SER A 47 -47.66 15.34 24.34
CA SER A 47 -47.71 14.14 23.50
C SER A 47 -46.38 13.88 22.80
N GLN A 48 -45.76 14.93 22.25
CA GLN A 48 -44.44 14.84 21.60
C GLN A 48 -43.34 14.43 22.59
N THR A 49 -43.31 14.96 23.80
CA THR A 49 -42.34 14.55 24.83
C THR A 49 -42.46 13.06 25.16
N ARG A 50 -43.68 12.53 25.30
CA ARG A 50 -43.90 11.09 25.56
C ARG A 50 -43.46 10.20 24.38
N MET A 51 -43.67 10.67 23.14
CA MET A 51 -43.16 9.98 21.96
C MET A 51 -41.63 9.99 21.92
N LEU A 52 -40.99 11.12 22.25
CA LEU A 52 -39.54 11.23 22.33
C LEU A 52 -38.95 10.33 23.44
N GLU A 53 -39.57 10.27 24.62
CA GLU A 53 -39.14 9.35 25.69
C GLU A 53 -39.23 7.89 25.25
N THR A 54 -40.30 7.54 24.53
CA THR A 54 -40.46 6.19 23.96
C THR A 54 -39.37 5.90 22.93
N ASN A 55 -39.08 6.86 22.04
CA ASN A 55 -38.03 6.74 21.03
C ASN A 55 -36.64 6.62 21.67
N ILE A 56 -36.31 7.43 22.69
CA ILE A 56 -35.05 7.33 23.44
C ILE A 56 -34.91 5.94 24.07
N ARG A 57 -35.99 5.37 24.59
CA ARG A 57 -35.98 4.02 25.15
C ARG A 57 -35.69 2.96 24.10
N ILE A 58 -36.33 3.05 22.93
CA ILE A 58 -36.11 2.13 21.80
C ILE A 58 -34.67 2.26 21.30
N MET A 59 -34.18 3.49 21.07
CA MET A 59 -32.80 3.74 20.64
C MET A 59 -31.76 3.22 21.64
N LYS A 60 -32.02 3.35 22.95
CA LYS A 60 -31.14 2.76 23.98
C LYS A 60 -31.10 1.23 23.90
N GLN A 61 -32.25 0.59 23.64
CA GLN A 61 -32.32 -0.86 23.46
C GLN A 61 -31.62 -1.31 22.18
N ASP A 62 -31.79 -0.57 21.07
CA ASP A 62 -31.10 -0.84 19.81
C ASP A 62 -29.59 -0.66 19.93
N LYS A 63 -29.14 0.38 20.64
CA LYS A 63 -27.72 0.57 20.95
C LYS A 63 -27.15 -0.63 21.69
N GLN A 64 -27.84 -1.12 22.72
CA GLN A 64 -27.40 -2.32 23.46
C GLN A 64 -27.37 -3.57 22.59
N ARG A 65 -28.33 -3.73 21.66
CA ARG A 65 -28.33 -4.85 20.70
C ARG A 65 -27.13 -4.76 19.76
N LEU A 66 -26.91 -3.60 19.15
CA LEU A 66 -25.78 -3.36 18.24
C LEU A 66 -24.44 -3.55 18.96
N GLU A 67 -24.29 -3.11 20.21
CA GLU A 67 -23.09 -3.34 21.00
C GLU A 67 -22.85 -4.84 21.29
N HIS A 68 -23.91 -5.62 21.48
CA HIS A 68 -23.77 -7.06 21.66
C HIS A 68 -23.37 -7.76 20.35
N GLU A 69 -23.99 -7.38 19.23
CA GLU A 69 -23.63 -7.88 17.89
C GLU A 69 -22.19 -7.52 17.54
N HIS A 70 -21.76 -6.28 17.79
CA HIS A 70 -20.39 -5.82 17.56
C HIS A 70 -19.40 -6.64 18.39
N ARG A 71 -19.65 -6.82 19.69
CA ARG A 71 -18.81 -7.66 20.55
C ARG A 71 -18.73 -9.12 20.07
N SER A 72 -19.84 -9.66 19.57
CA SER A 72 -19.87 -11.01 19.01
C SER A 72 -19.02 -11.12 17.74
N MET A 73 -19.12 -10.14 16.84
CA MET A 73 -18.30 -10.09 15.63
C MET A 73 -16.81 -9.90 15.95
N ASP A 74 -16.46 -9.02 16.88
CA ASP A 74 -15.07 -8.81 17.32
C ASP A 74 -14.44 -10.08 17.89
N ALA A 75 -15.21 -10.83 18.69
CA ALA A 75 -14.75 -12.10 19.23
C ALA A 75 -14.45 -13.12 18.11
N LYS A 76 -15.32 -13.20 17.10
CA LYS A 76 -15.10 -14.07 15.92
C LYS A 76 -13.90 -13.62 15.09
N ILE A 77 -13.73 -12.31 14.88
CA ILE A 77 -12.58 -11.75 14.14
C ILE A 77 -11.28 -12.09 14.87
N LYS A 78 -11.24 -11.92 16.20
CA LYS A 78 -10.08 -12.25 17.01
C LYS A 78 -9.74 -13.73 16.94
N GLU A 79 -10.73 -14.61 17.09
CA GLU A 79 -10.55 -16.06 16.97
C GLU A 79 -10.00 -16.46 15.60
N ASN A 80 -10.56 -15.90 14.52
CA ASN A 80 -10.09 -16.15 13.16
C ASN A 80 -8.67 -15.63 12.94
N LYS A 81 -8.34 -14.45 13.48
CA LYS A 81 -6.99 -13.87 13.41
C LYS A 81 -5.96 -14.73 14.13
N ASP A 82 -6.31 -15.31 15.27
CA ASP A 82 -5.45 -16.24 16.00
C ASP A 82 -5.21 -17.54 15.21
N LYS A 83 -6.26 -18.09 14.56
CA LYS A 83 -6.12 -19.24 13.65
C LYS A 83 -5.21 -18.93 12.45
N VAL A 84 -5.36 -17.76 11.83
CA VAL A 84 -4.48 -17.30 10.75
C VAL A 84 -3.05 -17.15 11.23
N LYS A 85 -2.84 -16.62 12.43
CA LYS A 85 -1.50 -16.46 13.01
C LYS A 85 -0.81 -17.80 13.28
N MET A 86 -1.54 -18.81 13.76
CA MET A 86 -1.02 -20.17 13.90
C MET A 86 -0.59 -20.75 12.55
N ASN A 87 -1.36 -20.48 11.48
CA ASN A 87 -1.00 -20.90 10.12
C ASN A 87 0.14 -20.07 9.48
N LYS A 88 0.37 -18.84 9.95
CA LYS A 88 1.51 -17.99 9.54
C LYS A 88 2.81 -18.34 10.28
N GLN A 89 2.82 -19.34 11.17
CA GLN A 89 4.05 -19.75 11.82
C GLN A 89 5.02 -20.33 10.78
N LEU A 90 6.30 -19.97 10.92
CA LEU A 90 7.37 -20.54 10.11
C LEU A 90 7.44 -22.06 10.34
N PRO A 91 7.73 -22.88 9.32
CA PRO A 91 8.26 -22.52 8.00
C PRO A 91 7.18 -22.44 6.89
N TYR A 92 7.19 -21.36 6.11
CA TYR A 92 6.46 -21.28 4.85
C TYR A 92 7.42 -21.46 3.67
N LEU A 93 6.91 -22.00 2.56
CA LEU A 93 7.61 -22.17 1.31
C LEU A 93 7.55 -20.87 0.50
N VAL A 94 8.63 -20.51 -0.19
CA VAL A 94 8.63 -19.35 -1.09
C VAL A 94 8.22 -19.80 -2.49
N ALA A 95 7.37 -19.01 -3.14
CA ALA A 95 6.98 -19.21 -4.53
C ALA A 95 6.97 -17.88 -5.30
N ASN A 96 7.02 -17.97 -6.63
CA ASN A 96 6.85 -16.84 -7.53
C ASN A 96 5.51 -16.98 -8.26
N VAL A 97 4.74 -15.89 -8.35
CA VAL A 97 3.52 -15.83 -9.15
C VAL A 97 3.90 -15.80 -10.62
N VAL A 98 3.45 -16.79 -11.39
CA VAL A 98 3.74 -16.89 -12.83
C VAL A 98 2.68 -16.16 -13.64
N GLU A 99 1.42 -16.47 -13.36
CA GLU A 99 0.27 -15.96 -14.11
C GLU A 99 -0.94 -15.87 -13.19
N ILE A 100 -1.79 -14.89 -13.48
CA ILE A 100 -3.09 -14.71 -12.84
C ILE A 100 -4.10 -14.80 -13.97
N SER A 101 -5.03 -15.75 -13.86
CA SER A 101 -6.01 -16.02 -14.90
C SER A 101 -7.39 -16.02 -14.26
N ASP A 102 -8.35 -15.36 -14.90
CA ASP A 102 -9.74 -15.45 -14.49
C ASP A 102 -10.32 -16.74 -15.06
N LEU A 103 -10.86 -17.62 -14.20
CA LEU A 103 -11.67 -18.73 -14.71
C LEU A 103 -13.00 -18.15 -15.16
N GLU A 104 -13.18 -18.07 -16.47
CA GLU A 104 -14.51 -17.97 -17.06
C GLU A 104 -15.14 -19.37 -17.02
N ASP A 105 -16.40 -19.45 -16.59
CA ASP A 105 -17.18 -20.67 -16.69
C ASP A 105 -17.28 -21.04 -18.18
N ASP A 106 -16.53 -22.04 -18.62
CA ASP A 106 -16.92 -22.77 -19.83
C ASP A 106 -18.29 -23.38 -19.51
N GLU A 107 -19.34 -22.79 -20.10
CA GLU A 107 -20.71 -23.30 -20.09
C GLU A 107 -20.74 -24.69 -20.73
N ALA A 108 -20.49 -25.75 -19.96
CA ALA A 108 -20.91 -27.12 -20.24
C ALA A 108 -20.61 -28.03 -19.03
N GLU A 109 -21.54 -28.09 -18.08
CA GLU A 109 -22.21 -29.34 -17.72
C GLU A 109 -23.25 -29.03 -16.64
N GLU A 110 -24.50 -29.10 -17.07
CA GLU A 110 -25.72 -29.00 -16.28
C GLU A 110 -25.80 -30.19 -15.33
N ASP A 111 -25.10 -30.13 -14.19
CA ASP A 111 -25.23 -31.11 -13.12
C ASP A 111 -26.26 -30.59 -12.09
N GLY A 112 -27.50 -31.09 -12.24
CA GLY A 112 -28.70 -30.68 -11.50
C GLY A 112 -28.76 -31.13 -10.04
N ALA A 113 -27.70 -30.94 -9.26
CA ALA A 113 -27.71 -31.12 -7.80
C ALA A 113 -27.44 -29.78 -7.12
N ALA A 114 -28.25 -29.43 -6.11
CA ALA A 114 -28.22 -28.18 -5.36
C ALA A 114 -26.79 -27.63 -5.15
N VAL A 115 -26.38 -26.69 -5.99
CA VAL A 115 -25.06 -26.07 -5.93
C VAL A 115 -25.15 -24.91 -4.96
N ASP A 116 -24.40 -25.00 -3.87
CA ASP A 116 -24.10 -23.89 -2.98
C ASP A 116 -23.48 -22.77 -3.82
N GLU A 117 -24.14 -21.61 -3.95
CA GLU A 117 -23.73 -20.51 -4.86
C GLU A 117 -22.32 -19.97 -4.54
N HIS A 118 -21.77 -20.29 -3.38
CA HIS A 118 -20.39 -19.96 -3.00
C HIS A 118 -19.32 -20.90 -3.60
N ALA A 119 -19.70 -22.04 -4.18
CA ALA A 119 -18.77 -23.00 -4.81
C ALA A 119 -18.68 -22.83 -6.34
N GLN A 120 -19.49 -21.96 -6.94
CA GLN A 120 -19.44 -21.66 -8.38
C GLN A 120 -18.25 -20.73 -8.69
N LYS A 121 -17.13 -21.36 -9.07
CA LYS A 121 -16.29 -21.12 -10.27
C LYS A 121 -16.11 -19.70 -10.86
N LYS A 122 -16.35 -18.63 -10.11
CA LYS A 122 -16.01 -17.25 -10.50
C LYS A 122 -14.92 -16.74 -9.57
N GLY A 123 -13.73 -17.28 -9.77
CA GLY A 123 -12.56 -16.96 -8.97
C GLY A 123 -11.37 -16.67 -9.87
N LYS A 124 -10.67 -15.58 -9.59
CA LYS A 124 -9.35 -15.37 -10.17
C LYS A 124 -8.42 -16.47 -9.64
N CYS A 125 -7.77 -17.15 -10.56
CA CYS A 125 -6.83 -18.22 -10.27
C CYS A 125 -5.41 -17.71 -10.39
N VAL A 126 -4.52 -18.33 -9.61
CA VAL A 126 -3.11 -17.96 -9.59
C VAL A 126 -2.28 -19.19 -9.84
N VAL A 127 -1.40 -19.11 -10.82
CA VAL A 127 -0.37 -20.11 -11.05
C VAL A 127 0.89 -19.68 -10.31
N ILE A 128 1.31 -20.49 -9.35
CA ILE A 128 2.56 -20.26 -8.61
C ILE A 128 3.62 -21.28 -9.02
N LYS A 129 4.87 -20.83 -9.00
CA LYS A 129 6.04 -21.69 -9.14
C LYS A 129 6.85 -21.66 -7.84
N THR A 130 6.88 -22.78 -7.14
CA THR A 130 7.62 -22.90 -5.89
C THR A 130 9.14 -22.91 -6.12
N THR A 131 9.92 -22.62 -5.10
CA THR A 131 11.39 -22.82 -5.10
C THR A 131 11.79 -24.27 -5.36
N THR A 132 10.90 -25.23 -5.09
CA THR A 132 11.05 -26.66 -5.44
C THR A 132 10.80 -26.95 -6.93
N ARG A 133 10.66 -25.91 -7.78
CA ARG A 133 10.40 -25.98 -9.23
C ARG A 133 9.09 -26.67 -9.61
N GLN A 134 8.15 -26.77 -8.66
CA GLN A 134 6.81 -27.28 -8.93
C GLN A 134 5.92 -26.11 -9.36
N THR A 135 5.11 -26.33 -10.39
CA THR A 135 4.08 -25.39 -10.82
C THR A 135 2.75 -25.88 -10.26
N ILE A 136 2.07 -25.01 -9.54
CA ILE A 136 0.83 -25.35 -8.83
C ILE A 136 -0.21 -24.32 -9.24
N PHE A 137 -1.36 -24.84 -9.65
CA PHE A 137 -2.54 -24.04 -9.97
C PHE A 137 -3.38 -23.88 -8.70
N LEU A 138 -3.62 -22.65 -8.27
CA LEU A 138 -4.47 -22.32 -7.14
C LEU A 138 -5.79 -21.71 -7.62
N PRO A 139 -6.94 -22.42 -7.45
CA PRO A 139 -8.25 -21.87 -7.76
C PRO A 139 -8.75 -20.87 -6.69
N VAL A 140 -8.20 -20.94 -5.46
CA VAL A 140 -8.53 -20.03 -4.37
C VAL A 140 -7.26 -19.32 -3.93
N VAL A 141 -7.25 -18.00 -4.12
CA VAL A 141 -6.18 -17.13 -3.63
C VAL A 141 -6.35 -16.99 -2.12
N GLY A 142 -5.27 -17.23 -1.36
CA GLY A 142 -5.33 -17.43 0.09
C GLY A 142 -5.71 -16.17 0.89
N LEU A 143 -4.77 -15.61 1.64
CA LEU A 143 -5.02 -14.46 2.52
C LEU A 143 -4.81 -13.10 1.84
N VAL A 144 -4.12 -13.09 0.70
CA VAL A 144 -3.75 -11.87 -0.05
C VAL A 144 -4.76 -11.65 -1.16
N PRO A 145 -5.33 -10.44 -1.32
CA PRO A 145 -6.24 -10.14 -2.41
C PRO A 145 -5.50 -10.19 -3.76
N VAL A 146 -6.20 -10.67 -4.79
CA VAL A 146 -5.61 -10.88 -6.13
C VAL A 146 -5.20 -9.58 -6.80
N GLU A 147 -5.80 -8.45 -6.41
CA GLU A 147 -5.51 -7.13 -6.96
C GLU A 147 -4.10 -6.62 -6.59
N GLU A 148 -3.53 -7.10 -5.48
CA GLU A 148 -2.19 -6.73 -5.03
C GLU A 148 -1.09 -7.62 -5.62
N LEU A 149 -1.49 -8.71 -6.29
CA LEU A 149 -0.60 -9.68 -6.90
C LEU A 149 -0.38 -9.32 -8.36
N THR A 150 0.89 -9.36 -8.76
CA THR A 150 1.33 -9.19 -10.13
C THR A 150 2.22 -10.37 -10.53
N PRO A 151 2.23 -10.75 -11.83
CA PRO A 151 3.17 -11.75 -12.32
C PRO A 151 4.62 -11.35 -12.02
N GLY A 152 5.38 -12.25 -11.40
CA GLY A 152 6.75 -12.02 -10.95
C GLY A 152 6.90 -11.75 -9.45
N ASP A 153 5.80 -11.54 -8.73
CA ASP A 153 5.83 -11.30 -7.29
C ASP A 153 6.27 -12.53 -6.50
N LEU A 154 7.12 -12.28 -5.50
CA LEU A 154 7.52 -13.29 -4.52
C LEU A 154 6.42 -13.41 -3.44
N VAL A 155 5.94 -14.61 -3.19
CA VAL A 155 4.89 -14.88 -2.21
C VAL A 155 5.28 -15.99 -1.25
N GLY A 156 4.86 -15.83 0.01
CA GLY A 156 4.96 -16.85 1.04
C GLY A 156 3.77 -17.79 0.95
N VAL A 157 4.04 -19.08 0.82
CA VAL A 157 3.07 -20.13 0.54
C VAL A 157 3.15 -21.19 1.64
N ASN A 158 2.01 -21.72 2.07
CA ASN A 158 2.01 -22.83 3.03
C ASN A 158 2.59 -24.10 2.39
N LYS A 159 3.44 -24.84 3.12
CA LYS A 159 4.06 -26.08 2.63
C LYS A 159 3.05 -27.20 2.33
N ASP A 160 1.97 -27.27 3.10
CA ASP A 160 1.02 -28.39 3.01
C ASP A 160 -0.15 -28.09 2.06
N SER A 161 -0.72 -26.89 2.15
CA SER A 161 -1.91 -26.50 1.38
C SER A 161 -1.62 -25.62 0.16
N TYR A 162 -0.37 -25.19 -0.02
CA TYR A 162 0.07 -24.28 -1.08
C TYR A 162 -0.67 -22.94 -1.18
N LEU A 163 -1.45 -22.58 -0.15
CA LEU A 163 -2.16 -21.30 -0.08
C LEU A 163 -1.19 -20.13 0.12
N ILE A 164 -1.42 -19.03 -0.60
CA ILE A 164 -0.68 -17.78 -0.46
C ILE A 164 -1.04 -17.14 0.90
N LEU A 165 -0.03 -16.95 1.75
CA LEU A 165 -0.16 -16.40 3.09
C LEU A 165 0.16 -14.90 3.14
N ASP A 166 1.20 -14.49 2.43
CA ASP A 166 1.71 -13.12 2.45
C ASP A 166 2.50 -12.80 1.17
N LYS A 167 2.55 -11.51 0.82
CA LYS A 167 3.43 -11.01 -0.24
C LYS A 167 4.81 -10.75 0.38
N LEU A 168 5.83 -11.38 -0.19
CA LEU A 168 7.21 -11.15 0.25
C LEU A 168 7.79 -9.97 -0.54
N PRO A 169 8.66 -9.15 0.08
CA PRO A 169 9.36 -8.10 -0.64
C PRO A 169 10.22 -8.74 -1.75
N GLU A 170 10.36 -8.02 -2.87
CA GLU A 170 11.23 -8.43 -3.96
C GLU A 170 12.66 -8.66 -3.43
N GLU A 171 13.20 -9.85 -3.68
CA GLU A 171 14.55 -10.18 -3.28
C GLU A 171 15.53 -9.80 -4.40
N TYR A 172 16.29 -8.72 -4.18
CA TYR A 172 17.45 -8.41 -5.02
C TYR A 172 18.62 -9.31 -4.64
N ASP A 173 19.36 -9.79 -5.64
CA ASP A 173 20.59 -10.57 -5.45
C ASP A 173 21.53 -9.82 -4.48
N SER A 174 22.16 -10.56 -3.56
CA SER A 174 23.25 -10.06 -2.73
C SER A 174 24.30 -9.25 -3.49
N ARG A 175 24.59 -9.60 -4.75
CA ARG A 175 25.49 -8.88 -5.65
C ARG A 175 24.98 -7.48 -6.01
N VAL A 176 23.66 -7.34 -6.17
CA VAL A 176 23.02 -6.05 -6.45
C VAL A 176 23.04 -5.17 -5.21
N LYS A 177 22.77 -5.74 -4.03
CA LYS A 177 22.92 -5.03 -2.75
C LYS A 177 24.35 -4.55 -2.52
N ALA A 178 25.34 -5.30 -3.01
CA ALA A 178 26.75 -4.89 -2.97
C ALA A 178 27.14 -3.78 -3.99
N PHE A 179 26.28 -3.47 -4.97
CA PHE A 179 26.49 -2.33 -5.88
C PHE A 179 26.01 -1.00 -5.30
N GLU A 180 25.14 -1.04 -4.28
CA GLU A 180 24.84 0.14 -3.48
C GLU A 180 26.10 0.51 -2.69
N VAL A 181 26.64 1.69 -2.98
CA VAL A 181 27.87 2.14 -2.34
C VAL A 181 27.52 2.72 -0.97
N ASP A 182 27.87 2.00 0.09
CA ASP A 182 27.67 2.43 1.49
C ASP A 182 28.47 3.71 1.85
N GLU A 183 29.60 3.96 1.19
CA GLU A 183 30.44 5.13 1.43
C GLU A 183 30.37 6.14 0.27
N LYS A 184 29.75 7.30 0.56
CA LYS A 184 29.76 8.43 -0.37
C LYS A 184 31.20 8.82 -0.69
N PRO A 185 31.61 8.90 -1.97
CA PRO A 185 32.91 9.47 -2.32
C PRO A 185 32.95 10.94 -1.86
N THR A 186 34.07 11.36 -1.28
CA THR A 186 34.29 12.73 -0.78
C THR A 186 34.98 13.63 -1.81
N GLU A 187 35.14 13.16 -3.05
CA GLU A 187 35.83 13.88 -4.13
C GLU A 187 34.98 15.09 -4.57
N ASP A 188 35.58 16.28 -4.63
CA ASP A 188 34.91 17.51 -5.08
C ASP A 188 35.33 17.88 -6.52
N TYR A 189 34.52 18.72 -7.19
CA TYR A 189 34.90 19.23 -8.53
C TYR A 189 36.17 20.08 -8.51
N SER A 190 36.58 20.60 -7.35
CA SER A 190 37.84 21.32 -7.17
C SER A 190 39.07 20.44 -7.35
N ASP A 191 38.92 19.12 -7.20
CA ASP A 191 40.02 18.17 -7.32
C ASP A 191 40.28 17.76 -8.78
N ILE A 192 39.48 18.28 -9.73
CA ILE A 192 39.53 17.94 -11.15
C ILE A 192 40.07 19.14 -11.94
N GLY A 193 41.32 19.02 -12.41
CA GLY A 193 41.96 20.08 -13.20
C GLY A 193 41.64 20.02 -14.71
N GLY A 194 41.35 21.17 -15.31
CA GLY A 194 41.38 21.38 -16.77
C GLY A 194 40.21 20.80 -17.57
N LEU A 195 39.15 20.34 -16.90
CA LEU A 195 37.94 19.74 -17.52
C LEU A 195 36.67 20.56 -17.26
N ASP A 196 36.80 21.88 -17.12
CA ASP A 196 35.69 22.77 -16.72
C ASP A 196 34.47 22.67 -17.64
N LYS A 197 34.71 22.60 -18.96
CA LYS A 197 33.65 22.45 -19.95
C LYS A 197 32.87 21.14 -19.77
N GLN A 198 33.57 20.04 -19.52
CA GLN A 198 32.95 18.72 -19.33
C GLN A 198 32.21 18.63 -18.00
N ILE A 199 32.71 19.31 -16.95
CA ILE A 199 32.03 19.42 -15.66
C ILE A 199 30.70 20.17 -15.82
N GLU A 200 30.69 21.27 -16.59
CA GLU A 200 29.48 22.05 -16.87
C GLU A 200 28.44 21.23 -17.64
N GLU A 201 28.84 20.58 -18.74
CA GLU A 201 27.97 19.70 -19.53
C GLU A 201 27.38 18.55 -18.69
N LEU A 202 28.20 17.92 -17.83
CA LEU A 202 27.74 16.86 -16.93
C LEU A 202 26.74 17.39 -15.88
N ARG A 203 27.00 18.57 -15.33
CA ARG A 203 26.14 19.20 -14.33
C ARG A 203 24.78 19.55 -14.92
N GLU A 204 24.75 20.10 -16.13
CA GLU A 204 23.50 20.41 -16.83
C GLU A 204 22.73 19.13 -17.18
N ALA A 205 23.41 18.06 -17.56
CA ALA A 205 22.76 16.82 -17.93
C ALA A 205 22.22 16.04 -16.71
N VAL A 206 22.93 16.01 -15.58
CA VAL A 206 22.58 15.15 -14.43
C VAL A 206 21.98 15.96 -13.27
N VAL A 207 22.60 17.07 -12.89
CA VAL A 207 22.20 17.82 -11.69
C VAL A 207 20.96 18.70 -11.96
N LEU A 208 20.86 19.28 -13.15
CA LEU A 208 19.76 20.17 -13.50
C LEU A 208 18.39 19.45 -13.48
N PRO A 209 18.21 18.25 -14.07
CA PRO A 209 16.96 17.52 -13.98
C PRO A 209 16.59 17.11 -12.56
N MET A 210 17.59 16.82 -11.70
CA MET A 210 17.33 16.41 -10.32
C MET A 210 16.94 17.58 -9.41
N THR A 211 17.54 18.76 -9.64
CA THR A 211 17.31 19.93 -8.77
C THR A 211 16.12 20.78 -9.20
N HIS A 212 15.85 20.86 -10.51
CA HIS A 212 14.82 21.75 -11.07
C HIS A 212 13.98 21.05 -12.16
N PRO A 213 13.22 19.98 -11.81
CA PRO A 213 12.38 19.27 -12.77
C PRO A 213 11.30 20.16 -13.40
N GLU A 214 10.85 21.20 -12.70
CA GLU A 214 9.81 22.13 -13.16
C GLU A 214 10.19 22.89 -14.42
N ARG A 215 11.49 23.17 -14.63
CA ARG A 215 11.98 23.85 -15.83
C ARG A 215 11.82 22.99 -17.08
N PHE A 216 12.02 21.68 -16.95
CA PHE A 216 11.84 20.74 -18.06
C PHE A 216 10.36 20.58 -18.42
N VAL A 217 9.49 20.55 -17.42
CA VAL A 217 8.03 20.48 -17.61
C VAL A 217 7.49 21.76 -18.25
N ALA A 218 7.95 22.94 -17.81
CA ALA A 218 7.51 24.23 -18.36
C ALA A 218 7.89 24.42 -19.84
N ILE A 219 9.05 23.90 -20.24
CA ILE A 219 9.54 23.94 -21.64
C ILE A 219 8.92 22.79 -22.47
N GLY A 220 8.42 21.74 -21.82
CA GLY A 220 7.84 20.56 -22.48
C GLY A 220 8.88 19.62 -23.08
N ILE A 221 10.13 19.67 -22.61
CA ILE A 221 11.22 18.80 -23.08
C ILE A 221 11.49 17.67 -22.07
N GLN A 222 11.83 16.49 -22.58
CA GLN A 222 12.24 15.37 -21.72
C GLN A 222 13.70 15.54 -21.28
N PRO A 223 14.02 15.33 -19.99
CA PRO A 223 15.39 15.39 -19.52
C PRO A 223 16.24 14.26 -20.16
N PRO A 224 17.56 14.48 -20.33
CA PRO A 224 18.44 13.45 -20.85
C PRO A 224 18.48 12.24 -19.91
N LYS A 225 18.40 11.03 -20.47
CA LYS A 225 18.33 9.78 -19.68
C LYS A 225 19.68 9.33 -19.12
N GLY A 226 20.78 9.81 -19.70
CA GLY A 226 22.13 9.41 -19.29
C GLY A 226 23.20 10.10 -20.12
N VAL A 227 24.43 10.02 -19.63
CA VAL A 227 25.62 10.61 -20.22
C VAL A 227 26.64 9.51 -20.52
N MET A 228 27.37 9.64 -21.63
CA MET A 228 28.44 8.71 -21.99
C MET A 228 29.78 9.44 -21.95
N LEU A 229 30.65 9.02 -21.02
CA LEU A 229 32.02 9.55 -20.92
C LEU A 229 32.97 8.64 -21.73
N PHE A 230 33.52 9.15 -22.82
CA PHE A 230 34.47 8.42 -23.68
C PHE A 230 35.80 9.16 -23.82
N GLY A 231 36.88 8.43 -24.14
CA GLY A 231 38.22 8.98 -24.36
C GLY A 231 39.33 8.11 -23.75
N PRO A 232 40.61 8.53 -23.86
CA PRO A 232 41.76 7.75 -23.40
C PRO A 232 41.69 7.36 -21.91
N PRO A 233 42.30 6.25 -21.50
CA PRO A 233 42.43 5.91 -20.08
C PRO A 233 43.28 6.97 -19.37
N GLY A 234 42.94 7.29 -18.11
CA GLY A 234 43.66 8.27 -17.30
C GLY A 234 43.15 9.71 -17.37
N THR A 235 42.13 10.03 -18.20
CA THR A 235 41.55 11.38 -18.26
C THR A 235 40.50 11.67 -17.16
N GLY A 236 40.56 10.98 -16.02
CA GLY A 236 39.68 11.28 -14.87
C GLY A 236 38.18 10.97 -15.02
N LYS A 237 37.74 10.14 -15.99
CA LYS A 237 36.29 9.85 -16.21
C LYS A 237 35.60 9.27 -14.98
N THR A 238 36.24 8.31 -14.32
CA THR A 238 35.73 7.68 -13.10
C THR A 238 35.72 8.65 -11.92
N LEU A 239 36.70 9.55 -11.84
CA LEU A 239 36.80 10.59 -10.81
C LEU A 239 35.69 11.62 -11.00
N LEU A 240 35.44 12.06 -12.24
CA LEU A 240 34.33 12.96 -12.59
C LEU A 240 32.97 12.38 -12.17
N ALA A 241 32.74 11.08 -12.40
CA ALA A 241 31.51 10.41 -11.99
C ALA A 241 31.34 10.36 -10.46
N ARG A 242 32.43 10.11 -9.72
CA ARG A 242 32.43 10.11 -8.25
C ARG A 242 32.19 11.49 -7.66
N ALA A 243 32.84 12.52 -8.20
CA ALA A 243 32.62 13.90 -7.76
C ALA A 243 31.19 14.38 -8.03
N CYS A 244 30.58 13.93 -9.13
CA CYS A 244 29.17 14.19 -9.41
C CYS A 244 28.24 13.50 -8.40
N ALA A 245 28.55 12.26 -8.01
CA ALA A 245 27.79 11.52 -7.01
C ALA A 245 27.88 12.19 -5.62
N ALA A 246 29.08 12.64 -5.23
CA ALA A 246 29.33 13.35 -3.97
C ALA A 246 28.46 14.61 -3.84
N LYS A 247 28.43 15.43 -4.90
CA LYS A 247 27.72 16.71 -4.93
C LYS A 247 26.20 16.57 -4.95
N THR A 248 25.68 15.52 -5.59
CA THR A 248 24.22 15.34 -5.75
C THR A 248 23.54 14.70 -4.55
N ASN A 249 24.30 14.14 -3.59
CA ASN A 249 23.75 13.38 -2.47
C ASN A 249 22.76 12.28 -2.89
N ALA A 250 22.84 11.82 -4.14
CA ALA A 250 21.99 10.79 -4.71
C ALA A 250 22.55 9.39 -4.41
N CYS A 251 21.71 8.36 -4.54
CA CYS A 251 22.17 6.97 -4.46
C CYS A 251 23.10 6.68 -5.64
N PHE A 252 24.34 6.29 -5.36
CA PHE A 252 25.34 5.95 -6.36
C PHE A 252 25.49 4.44 -6.47
N LEU A 253 25.02 3.88 -7.58
CA LEU A 253 25.17 2.45 -7.89
C LEU A 253 26.39 2.26 -8.79
N LYS A 254 27.44 1.60 -8.25
CA LYS A 254 28.66 1.31 -9.01
C LYS A 254 28.57 -0.07 -9.64
N ILE A 255 28.29 -0.12 -10.93
CA ILE A 255 28.25 -1.37 -11.71
C ILE A 255 29.46 -1.42 -12.62
N THR A 256 30.24 -2.50 -12.55
CA THR A 256 31.32 -2.76 -13.51
C THR A 256 30.81 -3.74 -14.56
N ALA A 257 30.98 -3.44 -15.86
CA ALA A 257 30.49 -4.29 -16.94
C ALA A 257 30.89 -5.79 -16.83
N PRO A 258 32.12 -6.16 -16.42
CA PRO A 258 32.49 -7.57 -16.24
C PRO A 258 31.75 -8.26 -15.08
N GLN A 259 31.15 -7.52 -14.15
CA GLN A 259 30.39 -8.10 -13.03
C GLN A 259 28.96 -8.49 -13.45
N LEU A 260 28.53 -8.08 -14.65
CA LEU A 260 27.22 -8.42 -15.22
C LEU A 260 27.27 -9.66 -16.12
N VAL A 261 28.47 -10.05 -16.59
CA VAL A 261 28.71 -11.20 -17.48
C VAL A 261 28.74 -12.52 -16.70
#